data_AF-A0A933EKP8-F1
#
_entry.id   AF-A0A933EKP8-F1
#
_cell.length_a   1.000
_cell.length_b   1.000
_cell.length_c   1.000
_cell.angle_alpha   90.00
_cell.angle_beta   90.00
_cell.angle_gamma   90.00
#
_symmetry.space_group_name_H-M   'P 1'
#
loop_
_entity.id
_entity.type
_entity.pdbx_description
1 polymer ?
#
loop_
_entity_poly.entity_id
_entity_poly.type
_entity_poly.pdbx_seq_one_letter_code
_entity_poly.pdbx_strand_id
1 'polypeptide(L)'
;MTGLLIWLVCVACAGYIRLYPLWGHLWSPTGEQATLTVLVNLKKSLLEQILAQSPQMPLDQSDRLASDKLNEVLRSDNARVRHAIEQANQAFARQKGPAQDPIYLLEADPFYFYNLTENIAVKGRMADTIKGHQYFNPLMGAPHGYWQPLSLHPYVGFYVYK
;
A
#
# COMPACT_ATOMS: atom_id res chain seq x y z
N MET A 1 39.86 -5.40 -12.67
CA MET A 1 38.72 -4.60 -12.16
C MET A 1 37.37 -5.10 -12.66
N THR A 2 37.24 -5.48 -13.93
CA THR A 2 36.00 -6.02 -14.53
C THR A 2 35.42 -7.23 -13.79
N GLY A 3 36.25 -8.20 -13.39
CA GLY A 3 35.78 -9.40 -12.67
C GLY A 3 35.16 -9.11 -11.29
N LEU A 4 35.69 -8.14 -10.54
CA LEU A 4 35.13 -7.73 -9.25
C LEU A 4 33.73 -7.09 -9.43
N LEU A 5 33.56 -6.29 -10.49
CA LEU A 5 32.31 -5.61 -10.79
C LEU A 5 31.22 -6.63 -11.16
N ILE A 6 31.55 -7.61 -12.01
CA ILE A 6 30.63 -8.71 -12.35
C ILE A 6 30.23 -9.49 -11.10
N TRP A 7 31.19 -9.84 -10.24
CA TRP A 7 30.91 -10.56 -9.01
C TRP A 7 29.99 -9.79 -8.07
N LEU A 8 30.20 -8.48 -7.89
CA LEU A 8 29.34 -7.62 -7.07
C LEU A 8 27.91 -7.56 -7.61
N VAL A 9 27.73 -7.44 -8.93
CA VAL A 9 26.42 -7.46 -9.57
C VAL A 9 25.71 -8.79 -9.33
N CYS A 10 26.40 -9.92 -9.48
CA CYS A 10 25.83 -11.24 -9.19
C CYS A 10 25.38 -11.38 -7.73
N VAL A 11 26.19 -10.93 -6.77
CA VAL A 11 25.84 -10.97 -5.34
C VAL A 11 24.63 -10.08 -5.05
N ALA A 12 24.58 -8.88 -5.62
CA ALA A 12 23.46 -7.97 -5.46
C ALA A 12 22.15 -8.55 -6.02
N CYS A 13 22.19 -9.11 -7.24
CA CYS A 13 21.03 -9.76 -7.85
C CYS A 13 20.57 -10.98 -7.05
N ALA A 14 21.50 -11.83 -6.59
CA ALA A 14 21.16 -12.99 -5.77
C ALA A 14 20.55 -12.59 -4.42
N GLY A 15 21.08 -11.54 -3.79
CA GLY A 15 20.52 -10.96 -2.57
C GLY A 15 19.12 -10.41 -2.79
N TYR A 16 18.90 -9.64 -3.86
CA TYR A 16 17.60 -9.11 -4.23
C TYR A 16 16.55 -10.22 -4.42
N ILE A 17 16.87 -11.25 -5.21
CA ILE A 17 15.95 -12.38 -5.47
C ILE A 17 15.62 -13.13 -4.19
N ARG A 18 16.60 -13.40 -3.32
CA ARG A 18 16.37 -14.12 -2.06
C ARG A 18 15.59 -13.30 -1.02
N LEU A 19 15.75 -11.99 -1.01
CA LEU A 19 15.06 -11.10 -0.08
C LEU A 19 13.67 -10.68 -0.59
N TYR A 20 13.37 -10.91 -1.87
CA TYR A 20 12.08 -10.54 -2.46
C TYR A 20 10.85 -11.05 -1.68
N PRO A 21 10.79 -12.31 -1.20
CA PRO A 21 9.66 -12.78 -0.39
C PRO A 21 9.49 -12.03 0.94
N LEU A 22 10.58 -11.50 1.50
CA LEU A 22 10.53 -10.72 2.74
C LEU A 22 9.93 -9.34 2.51
N TRP A 23 10.08 -8.76 1.30
CA TRP A 23 9.48 -7.47 0.97
C TRP A 23 7.95 -7.53 0.96
N GLY A 24 7.38 -8.65 0.51
CA GLY A 24 5.93 -8.87 0.57
C GLY A 24 5.36 -8.85 2.00
N HIS A 25 6.15 -9.22 3.00
CA HIS A 25 5.73 -9.22 4.41
C HIS A 25 5.87 -7.86 5.10
N LEU A 26 6.62 -6.92 4.52
CA LEU A 26 6.76 -5.57 5.09
C LEU A 26 5.49 -4.74 4.96
N TRP A 27 4.65 -5.05 3.96
CA TRP A 27 3.35 -4.43 3.79
C TRP A 27 2.26 -5.36 4.31
N SER A 28 1.86 -5.15 5.57
CA SER A 28 0.68 -5.80 6.10
C SER A 28 -0.57 -5.02 5.67
N PRO A 29 -1.44 -5.60 4.81
CA PRO A 29 -2.69 -4.95 4.44
C PRO A 29 -3.58 -4.66 5.66
N THR A 30 -3.44 -5.44 6.74
CA THR A 30 -4.20 -5.22 7.97
C THR A 30 -3.71 -3.99 8.72
N GLY A 31 -2.42 -3.65 8.64
CA GLY A 31 -1.86 -2.45 9.26
C GLY A 31 -2.38 -1.16 8.62
N GLU A 32 -2.46 -1.13 7.29
CA GLU A 32 -3.04 0.01 6.56
C GLU A 32 -4.54 0.15 6.85
N GLN A 33 -5.29 -0.97 6.80
CA GLN A 33 -6.71 -0.99 7.15
C GLN A 33 -6.98 -0.55 8.59
N ALA A 34 -6.15 -0.99 9.55
CA ALA A 34 -6.20 -0.57 10.94
C ALA A 34 -5.96 0.93 11.09
N THR A 35 -4.93 1.44 10.43
CA THR A 35 -4.59 2.86 10.45
C THR A 35 -5.75 3.69 9.92
N LEU A 36 -6.26 3.35 8.73
CA LEU A 36 -7.37 4.07 8.11
C LEU A 36 -8.63 4.05 8.98
N THR A 37 -8.97 2.89 9.55
CA THR A 37 -10.16 2.73 10.38
C THR A 37 -10.07 3.57 11.65
N VAL A 38 -8.92 3.56 12.33
CA VAL A 38 -8.71 4.37 13.55
C VAL A 38 -8.78 5.86 13.22
N LEU A 39 -8.13 6.32 12.14
CA LEU A 39 -8.13 7.73 11.75
C LEU A 39 -9.54 8.21 11.36
N VAL A 40 -10.28 7.42 10.59
CA VAL A 40 -11.66 7.75 10.20
C VAL A 40 -12.58 7.83 11.42
N ASN A 41 -12.49 6.85 12.33
CA ASN A 41 -13.29 6.84 13.55
C ASN A 41 -12.95 8.00 14.48
N LEU A 42 -11.66 8.35 14.59
CA LEU A 42 -11.24 9.49 15.41
C LEU A 42 -11.71 10.82 14.82
N LYS A 43 -11.59 11.01 13.50
CA LYS A 43 -12.16 12.18 12.80
C LYS A 43 -13.67 12.28 13.03
N LYS A 44 -14.39 11.17 12.88
CA LYS A 44 -15.84 11.11 13.08
C LYS A 44 -16.22 11.50 14.51
N SER A 45 -15.52 10.96 15.52
CA SER A 45 -15.76 11.31 16.91
C SER A 45 -15.52 12.79 17.21
N LEU A 46 -14.45 13.38 16.65
CA LEU A 46 -14.18 14.82 16.77
C LEU A 46 -15.27 15.66 16.10
N LEU A 47 -15.74 15.26 14.92
CA LEU A 47 -16.82 15.94 14.22
C LEU A 47 -18.13 15.92 15.04
N GLU A 48 -18.50 14.77 15.60
CA GLU A 48 -19.67 14.63 16.47
C GLU A 48 -19.56 15.52 17.72
N GLN A 49 -18.38 15.61 18.34
CA GLN A 49 -18.14 16.50 19.48
C GLN A 49 -18.27 17.98 19.10
N ILE A 50 -17.72 18.39 17.96
CA ILE A 50 -17.82 19.77 17.47
C ILE A 50 -19.27 20.15 17.19
N LEU A 51 -20.02 19.29 16.50
CA LEU A 51 -21.43 19.52 16.19
C LEU A 51 -22.29 19.58 17.46
N ALA A 52 -21.97 18.78 18.49
CA ALA A 52 -22.65 18.85 19.78
C ALA A 52 -22.36 20.16 20.54
N GLN A 53 -21.13 20.68 20.44
CA GLN A 53 -20.74 21.96 21.06
C GLN A 53 -21.24 23.18 20.28
N SER A 54 -21.46 23.07 18.97
CA SER A 54 -21.88 24.17 18.09
C SER A 54 -22.90 23.69 17.04
N PRO A 55 -24.17 23.46 17.42
CA PRO A 55 -25.18 22.89 16.53
C PRO A 55 -25.53 23.75 15.30
N GLN A 56 -25.24 25.06 15.35
CA GLN A 56 -25.51 26.00 14.26
C GLN A 56 -24.33 26.13 13.26
N MET A 57 -23.21 25.43 13.50
CA MET A 57 -22.03 25.53 12.62
C MET A 57 -22.30 24.83 11.29
N PRO A 58 -21.94 25.44 10.14
CA PRO A 58 -22.00 24.76 8.84
C PRO A 58 -21.17 23.47 8.83
N LEU A 59 -21.66 22.44 8.15
CA LEU A 59 -21.02 21.13 8.11
C LEU A 59 -19.58 21.20 7.55
N ASP A 60 -19.37 21.98 6.48
CA ASP A 60 -18.05 22.14 5.85
C ASP A 60 -17.02 22.79 6.79
N GLN A 61 -17.46 23.73 7.64
CA GLN A 61 -16.59 24.36 8.64
C GLN A 61 -16.26 23.40 9.78
N SER A 62 -17.25 22.61 10.20
CA SER A 62 -17.08 21.57 11.23
C SER A 62 -16.12 20.48 10.78
N ASP A 63 -16.18 20.04 9.51
CA ASP A 63 -15.28 19.02 8.96
C ASP A 63 -13.82 19.50 8.87
N ARG A 64 -13.62 20.77 8.49
CA ARG A 64 -12.29 21.40 8.51
C ARG A 64 -11.73 21.46 9.93
N LEU A 65 -12.52 21.93 10.88
CA LEU A 65 -12.11 22.00 12.28
C LEU A 65 -11.82 20.61 12.87
N ALA A 66 -12.61 19.58 12.53
CA ALA A 66 -12.36 18.20 12.91
C ALA A 66 -11.03 17.67 12.34
N SER A 67 -10.72 18.04 11.09
CA SER A 67 -9.46 17.67 10.44
C SER A 67 -8.25 18.35 11.08
N ASP A 68 -8.38 19.63 11.44
CA ASP A 68 -7.33 20.37 12.16
C ASP A 68 -7.09 19.78 13.56
N LYS A 69 -8.17 19.45 14.27
CA LYS A 69 -8.09 18.79 15.58
C LYS A 69 -7.52 17.39 15.51
N LEU A 70 -7.84 16.62 14.46
CA LEU A 70 -7.19 15.34 14.20
C LEU A 70 -5.68 15.52 14.05
N ASN A 71 -5.24 16.48 13.23
CA ASN A 71 -3.82 16.76 13.04
C ASN A 71 -3.11 17.18 14.33
N GLU A 72 -3.79 17.94 15.18
CA GLU A 72 -3.30 18.31 16.51
C GLU A 72 -3.11 17.06 17.38
N VAL A 73 -4.13 16.19 17.48
CA VAL A 73 -4.07 14.92 18.24
C VAL A 73 -2.96 13.99 17.73
N LEU A 74 -2.75 13.92 16.41
CA LEU A 74 -1.68 13.11 15.83
C LEU A 74 -0.28 13.58 16.26
N ARG A 75 -0.12 14.87 16.54
CA ARG A 75 1.14 15.48 16.99
C ARG A 75 1.30 15.40 18.50
N SER A 76 0.26 15.69 19.28
CA SER A 76 0.33 15.73 20.73
C SER A 76 0.25 14.33 21.37
N ASP A 77 -0.59 13.45 20.82
CA ASP A 77 -1.00 12.17 21.43
C ASP A 77 -0.59 10.97 20.56
N ASN A 78 0.55 11.06 19.87
CA ASN A 78 1.01 10.07 18.92
C ASN A 78 1.07 8.64 19.51
N ALA A 79 1.54 8.50 20.76
CA ALA A 79 1.63 7.22 21.45
C ALA A 79 0.26 6.54 21.63
N ARG A 80 -0.77 7.33 21.99
CA ARG A 80 -2.14 6.84 22.15
C ARG A 80 -2.73 6.39 20.82
N VAL A 81 -2.51 7.16 19.76
CA VAL A 81 -2.97 6.81 18.41
C VAL A 81 -2.30 5.53 17.92
N ARG A 82 -0.98 5.39 18.10
CA ARG A 82 -0.26 4.16 17.75
C ARG A 82 -0.81 2.95 18.49
N HIS A 83 -1.10 3.09 19.78
CA HIS A 83 -1.68 2.01 20.57
C HIS A 83 -3.07 1.62 20.05
N ALA A 84 -3.91 2.58 19.68
CA ALA A 84 -5.21 2.30 19.07
C ALA A 84 -5.08 1.58 17.72
N ILE A 85 -4.11 1.96 16.89
CA ILE A 85 -3.80 1.29 15.62
C ILE A 85 -3.36 -0.15 15.87
N GLU A 86 -2.47 -0.37 16.84
CA GLU A 86 -1.98 -1.72 17.17
C GLU A 86 -3.12 -2.62 17.67
N GLN A 87 -4.00 -2.10 18.53
CA GLN A 87 -5.18 -2.84 18.99
C GLN A 87 -6.13 -3.19 17.84
N ALA A 88 -6.38 -2.25 16.93
CA ALA A 88 -7.20 -2.49 15.74
C ALA A 88 -6.54 -3.53 14.82
N ASN A 89 -5.23 -3.45 14.62
CA ASN A 89 -4.46 -4.40 13.83
C ASN A 89 -4.54 -5.82 14.42
N GLN A 90 -4.39 -5.96 15.74
CA GLN A 90 -4.56 -7.25 16.42
C GLN A 90 -5.98 -7.80 16.29
N ALA A 91 -7.00 -6.94 16.36
CA ALA A 91 -8.38 -7.35 16.14
C ALA A 91 -8.61 -7.86 14.71
N PHE A 92 -8.10 -7.16 13.70
CA PHE A 92 -8.17 -7.60 12.31
C PHE A 92 -7.38 -8.89 12.06
N ALA A 93 -6.19 -9.02 12.66
CA ALA A 93 -5.41 -10.25 12.57
C ALA A 93 -6.15 -11.45 13.15
N ARG A 94 -6.84 -11.30 14.29
CA ARG A 94 -7.67 -12.36 14.88
C ARG A 94 -8.88 -12.71 14.01
N GLN A 95 -9.50 -11.72 13.37
CA GLN A 95 -10.65 -11.94 12.47
C GLN A 95 -10.27 -12.67 11.19
N LYS A 96 -9.07 -12.43 10.64
CA LYS A 96 -8.57 -13.14 9.45
C LYS A 96 -8.29 -14.63 9.70
N GLY A 97 -8.30 -15.09 10.96
CA GLY A 97 -7.90 -16.45 11.33
C GLY A 97 -6.38 -16.64 11.28
N PRO A 98 -5.86 -17.84 11.59
CA PRO A 98 -4.45 -18.15 11.37
C PRO A 98 -4.15 -17.96 9.89
N ALA A 99 -3.41 -16.90 9.58
CA ALA A 99 -3.10 -16.52 8.22
C ALA A 99 -2.44 -17.72 7.52
N GLN A 100 -3.11 -18.27 6.51
CA GLN A 100 -2.36 -18.69 5.34
C GLN A 100 -1.87 -17.38 4.72
N ASP A 101 -0.79 -16.82 5.26
CA ASP A 101 -0.04 -15.79 4.53
C ASP A 101 0.27 -16.46 3.21
N PRO A 102 -0.30 -15.99 2.08
CA PRO A 102 0.09 -16.55 0.82
C PRO A 102 1.56 -16.18 0.67
N ILE A 103 2.44 -17.16 0.90
CA ILE A 103 3.81 -17.08 0.45
C ILE A 103 3.68 -16.66 -0.99
N TYR A 104 4.05 -15.41 -1.28
CA TYR A 104 4.01 -14.90 -2.63
C TYR A 104 5.04 -15.73 -3.39
N LEU A 105 4.53 -16.78 -4.06
CA LEU A 105 5.34 -17.62 -4.92
C LEU A 105 5.89 -16.69 -5.99
N LEU A 106 7.21 -16.66 -6.15
CA LEU A 106 7.85 -15.86 -7.19
C LEU A 106 7.34 -16.24 -8.60
N GLU A 107 6.75 -17.42 -8.72
CA GLU A 107 6.07 -17.96 -9.90
C GLU A 107 4.62 -17.45 -10.08
N ALA A 108 4.13 -16.61 -9.17
CA ALA A 108 2.75 -16.16 -9.15
C ALA A 108 2.47 -15.15 -10.27
N ASP A 109 2.07 -15.75 -11.39
CA ASP A 109 1.36 -15.15 -12.52
C ASP A 109 2.24 -14.61 -13.66
N PRO A 110 2.81 -15.50 -14.51
CA PRO A 110 3.48 -15.09 -15.73
C PRO A 110 2.55 -14.32 -16.68
N PHE A 111 1.23 -14.55 -16.66
CA PHE A 111 0.29 -13.82 -17.51
C PHE A 111 0.11 -12.37 -17.07
N TYR A 112 0.11 -12.13 -15.76
CA TYR A 112 0.13 -10.78 -15.21
C TYR A 112 1.37 -10.00 -15.70
N PHE A 113 2.57 -10.54 -15.53
CA PHE A 113 3.79 -9.85 -15.98
C PHE A 113 3.89 -9.74 -17.49
N TYR A 114 3.38 -10.73 -18.23
CA TYR A 114 3.26 -10.67 -19.68
C TYR A 114 2.36 -9.50 -20.11
N ASN A 115 1.18 -9.34 -19.51
CA ASN A 115 0.28 -8.24 -19.83
C ASN A 115 0.90 -6.85 -19.53
N LEU A 116 1.60 -6.71 -18.40
CA LEU A 116 2.31 -5.47 -18.09
C LEU A 116 3.45 -5.19 -19.09
N THR A 117 4.18 -6.22 -19.50
CA THR A 117 5.24 -6.13 -20.51
C THR A 117 4.68 -5.71 -21.86
N GLU A 118 3.57 -6.31 -22.29
CA GLU A 118 2.84 -5.97 -23.51
C GLU A 118 2.35 -4.52 -23.49
N ASN A 119 1.80 -4.06 -22.36
CA ASN A 119 1.40 -2.66 -22.19
C ASN A 119 2.60 -1.71 -22.35
N ILE A 120 3.77 -2.05 -21.80
CA ILE A 120 4.99 -1.25 -22.01
C ILE A 120 5.39 -1.27 -23.50
N ALA A 121 5.37 -2.44 -24.14
CA ALA A 121 5.78 -2.58 -25.54
C ALA A 121 4.89 -1.80 -26.51
N VAL A 122 3.58 -1.84 -26.29
CA VAL A 122 2.58 -1.21 -27.17
C VAL A 122 2.34 0.25 -26.81
N LYS A 123 2.23 0.57 -25.51
CA LYS A 123 1.79 1.89 -25.02
C LYS A 123 2.91 2.72 -24.40
N GLY A 124 4.08 2.15 -24.15
CA GLY A 124 5.19 2.80 -23.44
C GLY A 124 4.97 2.96 -21.93
N ARG A 125 3.94 2.34 -21.34
CA ARG A 125 3.57 2.47 -19.92
C ARG A 125 2.92 1.19 -19.39
N MET A 126 3.06 0.91 -18.09
CA MET A 126 2.54 -0.32 -17.47
C MET A 126 1.01 -0.41 -17.36
N ALA A 127 0.33 0.74 -17.23
CA ALA A 127 -1.12 0.82 -17.09
C ALA A 127 -1.68 2.09 -17.72
N ASP A 128 -2.97 2.10 -18.03
CA ASP A 128 -3.65 3.25 -18.60
C ASP A 128 -3.91 4.36 -17.58
N THR A 129 -4.15 3.99 -16.31
CA THR A 129 -4.39 4.92 -15.21
C THR A 129 -3.24 4.88 -14.21
N ILE A 130 -2.69 6.05 -13.88
CA ILE A 130 -1.55 6.23 -12.99
C ILE A 130 -1.92 7.27 -11.92
N LYS A 131 -1.62 6.99 -10.66
CA LYS A 131 -1.85 7.91 -9.52
C LYS A 131 -0.59 7.97 -8.66
N GLY A 132 0.19 9.03 -8.81
CA GLY A 132 1.48 9.15 -8.13
C GLY A 132 2.45 8.06 -8.60
N HIS A 133 2.93 7.23 -7.67
CA HIS A 133 3.84 6.11 -7.92
C HIS A 133 3.13 4.76 -8.11
N GLN A 134 1.80 4.77 -8.18
CA GLN A 134 0.96 3.59 -8.31
C GLN A 134 0.27 3.52 -9.68
N TYR A 135 0.10 2.30 -10.18
CA TYR A 135 -0.51 1.96 -11.45
C TYR A 135 -1.78 1.18 -11.19
N PHE A 136 -2.86 1.48 -11.90
CA PHE A 136 -4.10 0.75 -11.73
C PHE A 136 -4.14 -0.48 -12.64
N ASN A 137 -4.31 -1.66 -12.05
CA ASN A 137 -4.57 -2.89 -12.79
C ASN A 137 -6.04 -3.31 -12.60
N PRO A 138 -6.89 -3.23 -13.65
CA PRO A 138 -8.29 -3.63 -13.55
C PRO A 138 -8.49 -5.15 -13.48
N LEU A 139 -7.48 -5.96 -13.83
CA LEU A 139 -7.54 -7.42 -13.87
C LEU A 139 -7.23 -8.06 -12.51
N MET A 140 -6.78 -7.28 -11.53
CA MET A 140 -6.48 -7.75 -10.18
C MET A 140 -7.49 -7.17 -9.18
N GLY A 141 -7.85 -7.91 -8.13
CA GLY A 141 -8.70 -7.36 -7.05
C GLY A 141 -10.12 -6.98 -7.50
N ALA A 142 -10.72 -7.79 -8.39
CA ALA A 142 -12.07 -7.57 -8.87
C ALA A 142 -13.08 -7.44 -7.70
N PRO A 143 -14.09 -6.55 -7.79
CA PRO A 143 -14.42 -5.71 -8.95
C PRO A 143 -13.72 -4.34 -8.97
N HIS A 144 -13.00 -3.98 -7.90
CA HIS A 144 -12.50 -2.61 -7.70
C HIS A 144 -11.16 -2.35 -8.40
N GLY A 145 -10.51 -3.40 -8.90
CA GLY A 145 -9.15 -3.30 -9.42
C GLY A 145 -8.11 -3.27 -8.29
N TYR A 146 -6.85 -3.15 -8.65
CA TYR A 146 -5.75 -3.06 -7.69
C TYR A 146 -4.76 -1.96 -8.08
N TRP A 147 -4.34 -1.16 -7.10
CA TRP A 147 -3.27 -0.17 -7.27
C TRP A 147 -1.94 -0.80 -6.89
N GLN A 148 -1.10 -1.03 -7.89
CA GLN A 148 0.20 -1.65 -7.71
C GLN A 148 1.32 -0.61 -7.75
N PRO A 149 2.37 -0.75 -6.92
CA PRO A 149 3.56 0.09 -7.04
C PRO A 149 4.32 -0.22 -8.34
N LEU A 150 5.27 0.64 -8.68
CA LEU A 150 6.23 0.38 -9.75
C LEU A 150 6.96 -0.95 -9.50
N SER A 151 6.94 -1.86 -10.48
CA SER A 151 7.71 -3.11 -10.46
C SER A 151 8.74 -3.10 -11.59
N LEU A 152 9.95 -3.58 -11.30
CA LEU A 152 11.02 -3.72 -12.29
C LEU A 152 10.81 -4.92 -13.22
N HIS A 153 10.07 -5.93 -12.78
CA HIS A 153 9.91 -7.20 -13.50
C HIS A 153 9.40 -7.03 -14.96
N PRO A 154 8.33 -6.25 -15.24
CA PRO A 154 7.86 -6.08 -16.61
C PRO A 154 8.81 -5.27 -17.51
N TYR A 155 9.68 -4.42 -16.94
CA TYR A 155 10.71 -3.72 -17.71
C TYR A 155 11.85 -4.64 -18.12
N VAL A 156 12.21 -5.61 -17.27
CA VAL A 156 13.14 -6.68 -17.65
C VAL A 156 12.55 -7.51 -18.79
N GLY A 157 11.25 -7.86 -18.69
CA GLY A 157 10.53 -8.53 -19.78
C GLY A 157 10.59 -7.74 -21.09
N PHE A 158 10.32 -6.43 -21.03
CA PHE A 158 10.38 -5.55 -22.19
C PHE A 158 11.78 -5.46 -22.80
N TYR A 159 12.82 -5.36 -21.97
CA TYR A 159 14.21 -5.32 -22.43
C TYR A 159 14.66 -6.63 -23.09
N VAL A 160 14.22 -7.79 -22.58
CA VAL A 160 14.56 -9.09 -23.18
C VAL A 160 13.81 -9.33 -24.48
N TYR A 161 12.58 -8.83 -24.59
CA TYR A 161 11.75 -8.99 -25.78
C TYR A 161 12.23 -8.16 -26.99
N LYS A 162 12.90 -7.03 -26.76
CA LYS A 162 13.28 -6.05 -27.79
C LYS A 162 14.77 -6.05 -28.08
#